data_AF-A0A7I0HS56-F1
#
_entry.id   AF-A0A7I0HS56-F1
#
_cell.length_a   1.000
_cell.length_b   1.000
_cell.length_c   1.000
_cell.angle_alpha   90.00
_cell.angle_beta   90.00
_cell.angle_gamma   90.00
#
_symmetry.space_group_name_H-M   'P 1'
#
loop_
_entity.id
_entity.type
_entity.pdbx_description
1 polymer ?
#
loop_
_entity_poly.entity_id
_entity_poly.type
_entity_poly.pdbx_seq_one_letter_code
_entity_poly.pdbx_strand_id
1 'polypeptide(L)'
;MKPFLILLFLFCACSTQPKKIEYSPSSQVGCMNIQEVKTRLACIGRLVKQLEGIRNAVISVEVENLERIDSEYINTKETYCFTSQETGEKYLCFETQVAKYDPTTLGKIYSFGIKFGFGFIVGIVTGIGISN
;
A
#
# COMPACT_ATOMS: atom_id res chain seq x y z
N MET A 1 -4.15 39.06 25.93
CA MET A 1 -3.70 38.72 24.56
C MET A 1 -3.08 37.33 24.57
N LYS A 2 -3.87 36.28 24.29
CA LYS A 2 -3.46 34.88 24.04
C LYS A 2 -4.75 34.04 23.85
N PRO A 3 -5.45 34.19 22.72
CA PRO A 3 -6.13 33.01 22.18
C PRO A 3 -5.90 32.81 20.67
N PHE A 4 -5.08 33.64 20.03
CA PHE A 4 -4.91 33.64 18.57
C PHE A 4 -4.04 32.50 18.00
N LEU A 5 -3.34 31.73 18.84
CA LEU A 5 -2.39 30.71 18.37
C LEU A 5 -2.99 29.31 18.14
N ILE A 6 -4.18 29.02 18.67
CA ILE A 6 -4.81 27.69 18.52
C ILE A 6 -5.53 27.58 17.16
N LEU A 7 -5.93 28.70 16.55
CA LEU A 7 -6.57 28.72 15.23
C LEU A 7 -5.61 28.38 14.07
N LEU A 8 -4.30 28.49 14.27
CA LEU A 8 -3.29 28.22 13.23
C LEU A 8 -3.03 26.72 13.02
N PHE A 9 -3.34 25.87 14.01
CA PHE A 9 -3.21 24.41 13.87
C PHE A 9 -4.39 23.74 13.15
N LEU A 10 -5.53 24.42 13.03
CA LEU A 10 -6.73 23.87 12.37
C LEU A 10 -6.68 24.01 10.83
N PHE A 11 -5.89 24.94 10.29
CA PHE A 11 -5.75 25.13 8.83
C PHE A 11 -4.70 24.24 8.16
N CYS A 12 -3.92 23.47 8.94
CA CYS A 12 -2.92 22.54 8.41
C CYS A 12 -3.44 21.10 8.29
N ALA A 13 -4.75 20.88 8.40
CA ALA A 13 -5.39 19.66 7.93
C ALA A 13 -5.49 19.73 6.39
N CYS A 14 -4.34 19.62 5.72
CA CYS A 14 -4.27 19.50 4.27
C CYS A 14 -4.91 18.15 3.91
N SER A 15 -6.21 18.18 3.64
CA SER A 15 -6.97 17.09 3.05
C SER A 15 -6.36 16.79 1.69
N THR A 16 -5.36 15.91 1.66
CA THR A 16 -4.92 15.24 0.43
C THR A 16 -6.10 14.42 -0.06
N GLN A 17 -6.89 14.99 -0.96
CA GLN A 17 -7.94 14.25 -1.64
C GLN A 17 -7.29 13.02 -2.30
N PRO A 18 -7.89 11.83 -2.17
CA PRO A 18 -7.35 10.64 -2.83
C PRO A 18 -7.28 10.94 -4.32
N LYS A 19 -6.06 10.93 -4.89
CA LYS A 19 -5.85 11.08 -6.34
C LYS A 19 -6.74 10.05 -7.02
N LYS A 20 -7.71 10.53 -7.80
CA LYS A 20 -8.56 9.66 -8.62
C LYS A 20 -7.63 8.96 -9.61
N ILE A 21 -7.41 7.67 -9.40
CA ILE A 21 -6.64 6.83 -10.31
C ILE A 21 -7.54 6.63 -11.53
N GLU A 22 -7.26 7.34 -12.61
CA GLU A 22 -7.89 7.09 -13.90
C GLU A 22 -7.21 5.90 -14.57
N TYR A 23 -7.95 4.79 -14.66
CA TYR A 23 -7.54 3.64 -15.44
C TYR A 23 -7.88 3.92 -16.91
N SER A 24 -6.91 4.42 -17.67
CA SER A 24 -7.01 4.45 -19.12
C SER A 24 -6.69 3.06 -19.66
N PRO A 25 -7.66 2.38 -20.33
CA PRO A 25 -7.38 1.08 -20.92
C PRO A 25 -6.29 1.22 -21.99
N SER A 26 -5.29 0.34 -21.94
CA SER A 26 -4.17 0.37 -22.88
C SER A 26 -4.66 0.16 -24.31
N SER A 27 -4.26 1.04 -25.23
CA SER A 27 -4.56 0.93 -26.67
C SER A 27 -3.93 -0.29 -27.33
N GLN A 28 -2.99 -0.95 -26.65
CA GLN A 28 -2.30 -2.17 -27.09
C GLN A 28 -2.95 -3.46 -26.57
N VAL A 29 -3.89 -3.37 -25.62
CA VAL A 29 -4.46 -4.52 -24.91
C VAL A 29 -5.94 -4.68 -25.28
N GLY A 30 -6.25 -5.69 -26.08
CA GLY A 30 -7.62 -6.08 -26.40
C GLY A 30 -7.81 -6.60 -27.83
N CYS A 31 -8.98 -7.19 -28.10
CA CYS A 31 -9.31 -7.76 -29.42
C CYS A 31 -10.05 -6.79 -30.34
N MET A 32 -10.26 -5.54 -29.90
CA MET A 32 -11.13 -4.56 -30.57
C MET A 32 -10.57 -4.06 -31.90
N ASN A 33 -9.24 -3.91 -32.02
CA ASN A 33 -8.58 -3.32 -33.18
C ASN A 33 -8.14 -4.34 -34.25
N ILE A 34 -8.50 -5.62 -34.08
CA ILE A 34 -8.13 -6.70 -35.02
C ILE A 34 -9.13 -6.71 -36.19
N GLN A 35 -8.65 -6.41 -37.40
CA GLN A 35 -9.49 -6.35 -38.61
C GLN A 35 -9.92 -7.74 -39.11
N GLU A 36 -9.06 -8.74 -39.00
CA GLU A 36 -9.35 -10.09 -39.45
C GLU A 36 -10.27 -10.83 -38.47
N VAL A 37 -11.42 -11.32 -38.95
CA VAL A 37 -12.46 -11.96 -38.13
C VAL A 37 -11.93 -13.20 -37.39
N LYS A 38 -11.19 -14.07 -38.07
CA LYS A 38 -10.64 -15.31 -37.49
C LYS A 38 -9.71 -14.99 -36.31
N THR A 39 -8.81 -14.04 -36.51
CA THR A 39 -7.82 -13.62 -35.51
C THR A 39 -8.50 -12.90 -34.35
N ARG A 40 -9.56 -12.13 -34.63
CA ARG A 40 -10.38 -11.49 -33.60
C ARG A 40 -11.12 -12.51 -32.73
N LEU A 41 -11.74 -13.52 -33.33
CA LEU A 41 -12.42 -14.59 -32.59
C LEU A 41 -11.44 -15.42 -31.76
N ALA A 42 -10.25 -15.73 -32.28
CA ALA A 42 -9.20 -16.42 -31.53
C ALA A 42 -8.75 -15.59 -30.31
N CYS A 43 -8.61 -14.28 -30.47
CA CYS A 43 -8.29 -13.36 -29.38
C CYS A 43 -9.41 -13.36 -28.31
N ILE A 44 -10.68 -13.26 -28.73
CA ILE A 44 -11.83 -13.31 -27.80
C ILE A 44 -11.87 -14.65 -27.06
N GLY A 45 -11.65 -15.77 -27.75
CA GLY A 45 -11.61 -17.09 -27.13
C GLY A 45 -10.53 -17.21 -26.06
N ARG A 46 -9.35 -16.60 -26.27
CA ARG A 46 -8.30 -16.54 -25.24
C ARG A 46 -8.74 -15.70 -24.03
N LEU A 47 -9.38 -14.56 -24.25
CA LEU A 47 -9.90 -13.73 -23.16
C LEU A 47 -10.97 -14.47 -22.34
N VAL A 48 -11.89 -15.18 -22.99
CA VAL A 48 -12.92 -15.99 -22.31
C VAL A 48 -12.25 -17.06 -21.46
N LYS A 49 -11.25 -17.77 -22.00
CA LYS A 49 -10.49 -18.78 -21.25
C LYS A 49 -9.77 -18.19 -20.03
N GLN A 50 -9.19 -17.00 -20.17
CA GLN A 50 -8.56 -16.29 -19.04
C GLN A 50 -9.60 -15.92 -17.98
N LEU A 51 -10.78 -15.45 -18.36
CA LEU A 51 -11.88 -15.14 -17.43
C LEU A 51 -12.39 -16.38 -16.71
N GLU A 52 -12.51 -17.51 -17.40
CA GLU A 52 -12.85 -18.81 -16.79
C GLU A 52 -11.78 -19.26 -15.80
N GLY A 53 -10.50 -19.06 -16.13
CA GLY A 53 -9.38 -19.31 -15.22
C GLY A 53 -9.45 -18.44 -13.97
N ILE A 54 -9.71 -17.14 -14.13
CA ILE A 54 -9.88 -16.18 -13.01
C ILE A 54 -11.04 -16.58 -12.10
N ARG A 55 -12.17 -17.05 -12.65
CA ARG A 55 -13.34 -17.47 -11.86
C ARG A 55 -12.99 -18.54 -10.83
N ASN A 56 -12.05 -19.42 -11.15
CA ASN A 56 -11.65 -20.55 -10.31
C ASN A 56 -10.32 -20.28 -9.55
N ALA A 57 -9.75 -19.09 -9.71
CA ALA A 57 -8.46 -18.73 -9.14
C ALA A 57 -8.59 -18.17 -7.71
N VAL A 58 -7.49 -18.22 -6.97
CA VAL A 58 -7.34 -17.54 -5.67
C VAL A 58 -6.38 -16.37 -5.76
N ILE A 59 -6.53 -15.40 -4.87
CA ILE A 59 -5.62 -14.26 -4.82
C ILE A 59 -4.33 -14.70 -4.13
N SER A 60 -3.20 -14.57 -4.83
CA SER A 60 -1.86 -14.74 -4.28
C SER A 60 -1.15 -13.40 -4.22
N VAL A 61 -0.38 -13.17 -3.16
CA VAL A 61 0.40 -11.93 -2.96
C VAL A 61 1.88 -12.28 -2.97
N GLU A 62 2.62 -11.65 -3.87
CA GLU A 62 4.08 -11.69 -3.90
C GLU A 62 4.62 -10.37 -3.36
N VAL A 63 5.54 -10.44 -2.41
CA VAL A 63 6.13 -9.26 -1.76
C VAL A 63 7.61 -9.22 -2.06
N GLU A 64 8.04 -8.17 -2.74
CA GLU A 64 9.43 -7.88 -3.05
C GLU A 64 9.87 -6.65 -2.25
N ASN A 65 10.95 -6.79 -1.47
CA ASN A 65 11.55 -5.69 -0.75
C ASN A 65 12.41 -4.86 -1.71
N LEU A 66 12.04 -3.61 -1.96
CA LEU A 66 12.76 -2.74 -2.90
C LEU A 66 13.94 -2.04 -2.21
N GLU A 67 13.64 -1.14 -1.28
CA GLU A 67 14.64 -0.29 -0.63
C GLU A 67 14.18 0.12 0.76
N ARG A 68 15.12 0.23 1.70
CA ARG A 68 14.86 0.72 3.04
C ARG A 68 14.77 2.24 3.04
N ILE A 69 13.64 2.78 3.51
CA ILE A 69 13.40 4.23 3.58
C ILE A 69 14.20 4.81 4.76
N ASP A 70 14.10 4.17 5.92
CA ASP A 70 14.79 4.59 7.14
C ASP A 70 14.97 3.43 8.15
N SER A 71 15.32 3.76 9.39
CA SER A 71 15.51 2.78 10.46
C SER A 71 14.25 2.00 10.86
N GLU A 72 13.06 2.46 10.44
CA GLU A 72 11.74 1.94 10.82
C GLU A 72 10.94 1.35 9.64
N TYR A 73 11.11 1.85 8.42
CA TYR A 73 10.28 1.50 7.26
C TYR A 73 11.09 0.99 6.06
N ILE A 74 10.48 0.05 5.32
CA ILE A 74 10.97 -0.47 4.05
C ILE A 74 9.92 -0.28 2.96
N ASN A 75 10.33 0.12 1.77
CA ASN A 75 9.45 0.17 0.61
C ASN A 75 9.33 -1.23 0.01
N THR A 76 8.12 -1.74 -0.09
CA THR A 76 7.82 -3.06 -0.65
C THR A 76 6.97 -2.92 -1.89
N LYS A 77 7.31 -3.68 -2.94
CA LYS A 77 6.45 -3.92 -4.08
C LYS A 77 5.61 -5.14 -3.79
N GLU A 78 4.29 -4.95 -3.77
CA GLU A 78 3.33 -6.04 -3.60
C GLU A 78 2.63 -6.30 -4.93
N THR A 79 2.71 -7.53 -5.40
CA THR A 79 2.07 -8.00 -6.63
C THR A 79 0.94 -8.96 -6.27
N TYR A 80 -0.29 -8.55 -6.56
CA TYR A 80 -1.52 -9.31 -6.31
C TYR A 80 -1.97 -9.94 -7.62
N CYS A 81 -1.99 -11.27 -7.71
CA CYS A 81 -2.44 -12.00 -8.91
C CYS A 81 -3.57 -12.96 -8.57
N PHE A 82 -4.46 -13.22 -9.55
CA PHE A 82 -5.36 -14.37 -9.51
C PHE A 82 -4.59 -15.61 -9.98
N THR A 83 -4.34 -16.56 -9.09
CA THR A 83 -3.55 -17.76 -9.38
C THR A 83 -4.43 -19.01 -9.36
N SER A 84 -4.35 -19.82 -10.40
CA SER A 84 -4.99 -21.13 -10.48
C SER A 84 -4.49 -22.04 -9.37
N GLN A 85 -5.39 -22.63 -8.59
CA GLN A 85 -5.02 -23.60 -7.54
C GLN A 85 -4.46 -24.90 -8.12
N GLU A 86 -4.92 -25.31 -9.29
CA GLU A 86 -4.56 -26.60 -9.90
C GLU A 86 -3.25 -26.53 -10.68
N THR A 87 -3.02 -25.44 -11.40
CA THR A 87 -1.91 -25.31 -12.35
C THR A 87 -0.84 -24.30 -11.92
N GLY A 88 -1.13 -23.43 -10.95
CA GLY A 88 -0.25 -22.32 -10.56
C GLY A 88 -0.15 -21.20 -11.60
N GLU A 89 -0.97 -21.24 -12.66
CA GLU A 89 -0.99 -20.19 -13.69
C GLU A 89 -1.54 -18.88 -13.10
N LYS A 90 -0.85 -17.77 -13.37
CA LYS A 90 -1.22 -16.43 -12.90
C LYS A 90 -2.01 -15.69 -13.97
N TYR A 91 -3.12 -15.10 -13.54
CA TYR A 91 -4.01 -14.26 -14.32
C TYR A 91 -4.14 -12.90 -13.64
N LEU A 92 -4.28 -11.85 -14.45
CA LEU A 92 -4.60 -10.49 -14.02
C LEU A 92 -3.87 -10.04 -12.73
N CYS A 93 -2.64 -9.56 -12.89
CA CYS A 93 -1.81 -9.10 -11.78
C CYS A 93 -1.89 -7.58 -11.60
N PHE A 94 -1.95 -7.13 -10.34
CA PHE A 94 -1.90 -5.74 -9.94
C PHE A 94 -0.66 -5.51 -9.09
N GLU A 95 0.09 -4.47 -9.40
CA GLU A 95 1.28 -4.09 -8.64
C GLU A 95 1.01 -2.80 -7.87
N THR A 96 1.43 -2.77 -6.61
CA THR A 96 1.41 -1.58 -5.78
C THR A 96 2.72 -1.46 -5.01
N GLN A 97 3.13 -0.23 -4.73
CA GLN A 97 4.29 0.04 -3.86
C GLN A 97 3.77 0.63 -2.55
N VAL A 98 4.18 0.02 -1.44
CA VAL A 98 3.70 0.37 -0.10
C VAL A 98 4.89 0.48 0.84
N ALA A 99 4.92 1.52 1.67
CA ALA A 99 5.84 1.61 2.79
C ALA A 99 5.36 0.71 3.93
N LYS A 100 6.15 -0.31 4.28
CA LYS A 100 5.86 -1.29 5.33
C LYS A 100 6.73 -1.02 6.55
N TYR A 101 6.13 -1.08 7.74
CA TYR A 101 6.87 -0.98 8.99
C TYR A 101 7.70 -2.25 9.22
N ASP A 102 9.03 -2.10 9.21
CA ASP A 102 10.00 -3.16 9.46
C ASP A 102 11.27 -2.56 10.11
N PRO A 103 11.25 -2.30 11.43
CA PRO A 103 12.29 -1.56 12.10
C PRO A 103 13.56 -2.39 12.32
N THR A 104 14.70 -1.78 12.01
CA THR A 104 16.03 -2.28 12.35
C THR A 104 16.22 -2.34 13.87
N THR A 105 17.22 -3.10 14.35
CA THR A 105 17.57 -3.16 15.78
C THR A 105 17.83 -1.78 16.38
N LEU A 106 18.47 -0.87 15.63
CA LEU A 106 18.66 0.53 16.03
C LEU A 106 17.33 1.30 16.07
N GLY A 107 16.47 1.17 15.06
CA GLY A 107 15.13 1.79 15.05
C GLY A 107 14.24 1.33 16.21
N LYS A 108 14.33 0.06 16.61
CA LYS A 108 13.65 -0.46 17.82
C LYS A 108 14.16 0.21 19.11
N ILE A 109 15.47 0.46 19.22
CA ILE A 109 16.05 1.13 20.40
C ILE A 109 15.63 2.60 20.45
N TYR A 110 15.66 3.32 19.33
CA TYR A 110 15.22 4.72 19.26
C TYR A 110 13.73 4.87 19.62
N SER A 111 12.86 4.04 19.05
CA SER A 111 11.41 4.07 19.37
C SER A 111 11.12 3.70 20.82
N PHE A 112 11.89 2.78 21.42
CA PHE A 112 11.81 2.48 22.85
C PHE A 112 12.23 3.67 23.73
N GLY A 113 13.32 4.34 23.37
CA GLY A 113 13.82 5.53 24.07
C GLY A 113 12.83 6.70 24.06
N ILE A 114 12.13 6.93 22.95
CA ILE A 114 11.09 7.98 22.86
C ILE A 114 9.88 7.64 23.75
N LYS A 115 9.41 6.38 23.74
CA LYS A 115 8.27 5.95 24.56
C LYS A 115 8.57 5.96 26.06
N PHE A 116 9.76 5.53 26.48
CA PHE A 116 10.16 5.53 27.89
C PHE A 116 10.62 6.91 28.38
N GLY A 117 11.30 7.70 27.55
CA GLY A 117 11.76 9.04 27.89
C GLY A 117 10.61 10.02 28.16
N PHE A 118 9.52 9.94 27.39
CA PHE A 118 8.32 10.76 27.65
C PHE A 118 7.53 10.29 28.88
N GLY A 119 7.44 8.98 29.13
CA GLY A 119 6.76 8.46 30.32
C GLY A 119 7.44 8.89 31.63
N PHE A 120 8.77 8.96 31.65
CA PHE A 120 9.52 9.35 32.84
C PHE A 120 9.41 10.86 33.14
N ILE A 121 9.45 11.73 32.12
CA ILE A 121 9.34 13.18 32.31
C ILE A 121 7.91 13.57 32.75
N VAL A 122 6.88 12.97 32.15
CA VAL A 122 5.48 13.27 32.51
C VAL A 122 5.13 12.70 33.90
N GLY A 123 5.69 11.55 34.28
CA GLY A 123 5.53 10.97 35.63
C GLY A 123 6.21 11.79 36.73
N ILE A 124 7.36 12.40 36.46
CA ILE A 124 8.05 13.28 37.43
C ILE A 124 7.27 14.60 37.61
N VAL A 125 6.74 15.18 36.54
CA VAL A 125 5.99 16.45 36.61
C VAL A 125 4.63 16.27 37.29
N THR A 126 3.99 15.11 37.16
CA THR A 126 2.73 14.80 37.87
C THR A 126 2.94 14.29 39.30
N GLY A 127 4.06 13.62 39.60
CA GLY A 127 4.40 13.15 40.96
C GLY A 127 4.88 14.23 41.93
N ILE A 128 5.49 15.32 41.43
CA ILE A 128 5.94 16.45 42.27
C ILE A 128 4.77 17.39 42.65
N GLY A 129 3.62 17.29 41.97
CA GLY A 129 2.45 18.14 42.19
C GLY A 129 1.46 17.70 43.28
N ILE A 130 1.67 16.55 43.95
CA ILE A 130 0.75 16.02 44.99
C ILE A 130 1.42 15.98 46.38
N SER A 131 2.49 16.75 46.59
CA SER A 131 3.07 16.95 47.92
C SER A 131 3.12 18.43 48.28
N ASN A 132 1.95 18.98 48.61
CA ASN A 132 1.71 19.90 49.72
C ASN A 132 0.22 20.23 49.82
#